data_AF-A0A0C4F4P9-F1
#
_entry.id   AF-A0A0C4F4P9-F1
#
_cell.length_a   1.000
_cell.length_b   1.000
_cell.length_c   1.000
_cell.angle_alpha   90.00
_cell.angle_beta   90.00
_cell.angle_gamma   90.00
#
_symmetry.space_group_name_H-M   'P 1'
#
loop_
_entity.id
_entity.type
_entity.pdbx_description
1 polymer ?
#
loop_
_entity_poly.entity_id
_entity_poly.type
_entity_poly.pdbx_seq_one_letter_code
_entity_poly.pdbx_strand_id
1 'polypeptide(L)'
;MSTLTQNHLQLTSSASATEQQQQHHHHHQQPPFKHPTSAASTASSSTSPSLTIESNLEESIFGIAPFNDFTWTIAQFIWQHSREYWLRGEAHLVEVEAKLGTIRDRSKQSERIEYPIATESPILNTAHTKFQSDMPPSHHANLNRLLNQRVTETNAPGYCGAKVDYLHLKQVDEFHQGKVRVSRDSSGNKSPPRSIIKEKLAHLDIHCPGRSFDFRISVNIEHPVPLPPEHSTPTFRRIKDRLSYSHQITQIDLTQVKSTDQNASTSTHEVEVEFKDSTELLRAASIWASEREEGEGGASRNGDRPEDDQRPSSARRLSRSQHQLLDAQEYLLMVDVLLNNVRMLIRNC
;
A
#
# COMPACT_ATOMS: atom_id res chain seq x y z
N MET A 1 8.09 16.47 -46.83
CA MET A 1 8.30 17.90 -46.53
C MET A 1 7.65 18.14 -45.18
N SER A 2 8.36 17.86 -44.09
CA SER A 2 9.07 18.86 -43.25
C SER A 2 8.07 19.83 -42.65
N THR A 3 7.84 19.88 -41.34
CA THR A 3 8.86 20.16 -40.31
C THR A 3 8.46 19.66 -38.91
N LEU A 4 9.36 18.92 -38.28
CA LEU A 4 9.46 18.66 -36.84
C LEU A 4 10.10 19.88 -36.16
N THR A 5 9.49 20.39 -35.09
CA THR A 5 10.11 21.35 -34.17
C THR A 5 10.57 20.61 -32.91
N GLN A 6 11.89 20.51 -32.76
CA GLN A 6 12.60 19.89 -31.65
C GLN A 6 13.18 21.03 -30.79
N ASN A 7 12.73 21.17 -29.55
CA ASN A 7 13.27 22.15 -28.60
C ASN A 7 14.51 21.57 -27.90
N HIS A 8 15.63 22.27 -28.04
CA HIS A 8 16.92 21.95 -27.45
C HIS A 8 17.14 22.81 -26.20
N LEU A 9 17.37 22.19 -25.04
CA LEU A 9 17.79 22.86 -23.81
C LEU A 9 19.32 22.78 -23.70
N GLN A 10 19.95 23.96 -23.80
CA GLN A 10 21.37 24.21 -23.58
C GLN A 10 21.71 24.06 -22.08
N LEU A 11 22.67 23.18 -21.78
CA LEU A 11 23.39 23.15 -20.50
C LEU A 11 24.69 23.95 -20.65
N THR A 12 24.82 25.02 -19.89
CA THR A 12 26.05 25.81 -19.75
C THR A 12 26.95 25.18 -18.69
N SER A 13 28.15 24.74 -19.08
CA SER A 13 29.22 24.37 -18.17
C SER A 13 30.25 25.51 -18.15
N SER A 14 30.39 26.17 -17.00
CA SER A 14 31.48 27.11 -16.73
C SER A 14 32.59 26.39 -15.97
N ALA A 15 33.71 26.20 -16.65
CA ALA A 15 34.99 25.79 -16.06
C ALA A 15 35.73 27.02 -15.54
N SER A 16 36.38 26.87 -14.39
CA SER A 16 37.45 27.78 -13.93
C SER A 16 38.52 26.94 -13.25
N ALA A 17 39.74 27.04 -13.80
CA ALA A 17 40.96 26.37 -13.40
C ALA A 17 41.98 27.38 -12.86
N THR A 18 42.76 27.01 -11.84
CA THR A 18 44.17 27.41 -11.63
C THR A 18 44.75 26.59 -10.44
N GLU A 19 45.71 25.71 -10.73
CA GLU A 19 47.16 25.74 -10.35
C GLU A 19 47.47 25.20 -8.93
N GLN A 20 47.94 23.95 -8.79
CA GLN A 20 49.33 23.43 -8.85
C GLN A 20 50.28 23.90 -7.74
N GLN A 21 50.65 22.95 -6.84
CA GLN A 21 52.02 22.81 -6.33
C GLN A 21 52.32 21.34 -5.98
N GLN A 22 53.49 20.88 -6.41
CA GLN A 22 54.05 19.53 -6.30
C GLN A 22 54.66 19.26 -4.92
N GLN A 23 54.72 17.99 -4.48
CA GLN A 23 55.99 17.26 -4.28
C GLN A 23 55.84 15.81 -3.74
N HIS A 24 56.58 14.92 -4.43
CA HIS A 24 57.31 13.70 -4.03
C HIS A 24 56.68 12.36 -3.60
N HIS A 25 57.16 11.33 -4.31
CA HIS A 25 57.00 9.87 -4.20
C HIS A 25 57.72 9.23 -3.00
N HIS A 26 57.21 8.07 -2.55
CA HIS A 26 58.04 6.87 -2.39
C HIS A 26 57.25 5.56 -2.58
N HIS A 27 57.77 4.73 -3.48
CA HIS A 27 57.32 3.37 -3.81
C HIS A 27 58.39 2.40 -3.28
N HIS A 28 57.99 1.38 -2.51
CA HIS A 28 58.89 0.31 -2.04
C HIS A 28 58.50 -1.01 -2.72
N GLN A 29 59.40 -1.51 -3.56
CA GLN A 29 59.42 -2.87 -4.10
C GLN A 29 60.09 -3.82 -3.11
N GLN A 30 59.73 -5.11 -3.10
CA GLN A 30 60.61 -6.24 -2.77
C GLN A 30 60.04 -7.57 -3.35
N PRO A 31 60.84 -8.65 -3.48
CA PRO A 31 61.05 -9.38 -4.75
C PRO A 31 60.49 -10.84 -4.77
N PRO A 32 60.62 -11.61 -5.87
CA PRO A 32 60.02 -12.93 -6.01
C PRO A 32 60.95 -14.06 -5.53
N PHE A 33 60.38 -15.13 -4.95
CA PHE A 33 61.13 -16.32 -4.55
C PHE A 33 60.53 -17.62 -5.13
N LYS A 34 61.46 -18.54 -5.42
CA LYS A 34 61.36 -19.75 -6.26
C LYS A 34 60.74 -20.95 -5.53
N HIS A 35 60.18 -21.85 -6.34
CA HIS A 35 59.73 -23.20 -5.96
C HIS A 35 60.83 -24.09 -5.36
N PRO A 36 60.41 -25.08 -4.56
CA PRO A 36 60.94 -26.43 -4.68
C PRO A 36 59.84 -27.51 -4.79
N THR A 37 60.24 -28.63 -5.39
CA THR A 37 59.44 -29.78 -5.83
C THR A 37 59.31 -30.86 -4.73
N SER A 38 58.11 -31.46 -4.66
CA SER A 38 57.73 -32.83 -4.25
C SER A 38 58.36 -33.52 -3.03
N ALA A 39 57.51 -33.82 -2.03
CA ALA A 39 57.55 -35.09 -1.30
C ALA A 39 56.11 -35.52 -0.93
N ALA A 40 55.80 -36.80 -1.14
CA ALA A 40 54.52 -37.42 -0.89
C ALA A 40 54.24 -37.59 0.61
N SER A 41 53.01 -37.32 1.05
CA SER A 41 52.44 -37.87 2.27
C SER A 41 50.92 -38.00 2.19
N THR A 42 50.49 -39.15 2.65
CA THR A 42 49.20 -39.81 2.62
C THR A 42 48.08 -39.06 3.37
N ALA A 43 46.85 -39.19 2.85
CA ALA A 43 45.55 -39.15 3.54
C ALA A 43 45.22 -37.99 4.49
N SER A 44 44.30 -37.13 4.06
CA SER A 44 42.96 -37.04 4.69
C SER A 44 42.05 -36.18 3.83
N SER A 45 41.01 -36.79 3.27
CA SER A 45 39.87 -36.11 2.67
C SER A 45 39.22 -35.20 3.71
N SER A 46 39.53 -33.91 3.69
CA SER A 46 38.72 -32.91 4.39
C SER A 46 37.44 -32.69 3.59
N THR A 47 36.51 -33.62 3.71
CA THR A 47 35.12 -33.40 3.31
C THR A 47 34.57 -32.33 4.24
N SER A 48 34.59 -31.08 3.79
CA SER A 48 33.81 -30.02 4.43
C SER A 48 32.37 -30.53 4.49
N PRO A 49 31.70 -30.53 5.65
CA PRO A 49 30.30 -30.91 5.69
C PRO A 49 29.55 -29.87 4.88
N SER A 50 29.12 -30.27 3.69
CA SER A 50 28.15 -29.53 2.90
C SER A 50 26.90 -29.42 3.76
N LEU A 51 26.68 -28.25 4.38
CA LEU A 51 25.43 -27.92 5.05
C LEU A 51 24.35 -27.86 3.97
N THR A 52 23.78 -29.01 3.64
CA THR A 52 22.56 -29.10 2.85
C THR A 52 21.45 -28.60 3.74
N ILE A 53 21.10 -27.31 3.63
CA ILE A 53 19.76 -26.85 4.02
C ILE A 53 18.80 -27.80 3.31
N GLU A 54 17.92 -28.45 4.07
CA GLU A 54 16.89 -29.31 3.49
C GLU A 54 16.14 -28.50 2.43
N SER A 55 16.26 -28.92 1.18
CA SER A 55 15.59 -28.26 0.08
C SER A 55 14.10 -28.56 0.21
N ASN A 56 13.28 -27.51 0.34
CA ASN A 56 11.83 -27.53 0.58
C ASN A 56 11.43 -27.67 2.06
N LEU A 57 11.78 -26.66 2.87
CA LEU A 57 11.25 -26.52 4.22
C LEU A 57 9.71 -26.40 4.18
N GLU A 58 9.03 -27.15 5.04
CA GLU A 58 7.59 -26.99 5.27
C GLU A 58 7.31 -25.70 6.06
N GLU A 59 6.14 -25.08 5.84
CA GLU A 59 5.73 -23.83 6.50
C GLU A 59 5.70 -23.93 8.03
N SER A 60 5.34 -25.12 8.55
CA SER A 60 5.43 -25.47 9.96
C SER A 60 5.37 -26.99 10.13
N ILE A 61 5.57 -27.47 11.37
CA ILE A 61 5.35 -28.89 11.74
C ILE A 61 3.92 -29.39 11.46
N PHE A 62 2.96 -28.47 11.26
CA PHE A 62 1.57 -28.79 10.94
C PHE A 62 1.30 -28.79 9.43
N GLY A 63 2.31 -28.54 8.59
CA GLY A 63 2.18 -28.42 7.14
C GLY A 63 1.44 -27.16 6.67
N ILE A 64 1.14 -26.22 7.57
CA ILE A 64 0.44 -24.96 7.30
C ILE A 64 1.15 -23.78 7.97
N ALA A 65 1.17 -22.61 7.33
CA ALA A 65 1.67 -21.39 7.95
C ALA A 65 0.63 -20.81 8.94
N PRO A 66 1.06 -20.24 10.08
CA PRO A 66 0.16 -19.42 10.89
C PRO A 66 -0.24 -18.17 10.09
N PHE A 67 -1.43 -17.65 10.36
CA PHE A 67 -1.84 -16.36 9.78
C PHE A 67 -0.99 -15.22 10.36
N ASN A 68 -0.82 -14.15 9.58
CA ASN A 68 -0.12 -12.96 10.03
C ASN A 68 -1.04 -12.13 10.94
N ASP A 69 -0.75 -12.07 12.24
CA ASP A 69 -1.51 -11.30 13.24
C ASP A 69 -1.71 -9.84 12.83
N PHE A 70 -0.72 -9.24 12.16
CA PHE A 70 -0.84 -7.87 11.67
C PHE A 70 -1.91 -7.76 10.58
N THR A 71 -1.81 -8.58 9.52
CA THR A 71 -2.78 -8.63 8.44
C THR A 71 -4.18 -8.93 8.97
N TRP A 72 -4.28 -9.88 9.91
CA TRP A 72 -5.54 -10.22 10.58
C TRP A 72 -6.13 -9.04 11.36
N THR A 73 -5.30 -8.30 12.11
CA THR A 73 -5.75 -7.12 12.87
C THR A 73 -6.31 -6.05 11.95
N ILE A 74 -5.65 -5.81 10.82
CA ILE A 74 -6.13 -4.87 9.80
C ILE A 74 -7.43 -5.36 9.16
N ALA A 75 -7.51 -6.65 8.80
CA ALA A 75 -8.69 -7.27 8.23
C ALA A 75 -9.89 -7.18 9.18
N GLN A 76 -9.67 -7.42 10.48
CA GLN A 76 -10.70 -7.28 11.52
C GLN A 76 -11.16 -5.82 11.65
N PHE A 77 -10.22 -4.86 11.69
CA PHE A 77 -10.54 -3.43 11.73
C PHE A 77 -11.43 -3.00 10.56
N ILE A 78 -11.06 -3.37 9.33
CA ILE A 78 -11.83 -3.04 8.11
C ILE A 78 -13.24 -3.63 8.20
N TRP A 79 -13.36 -4.91 8.58
CA TRP A 79 -14.65 -5.59 8.66
C TRP A 79 -15.54 -4.99 9.75
N GLN A 80 -15.00 -4.75 10.95
CA GLN A 80 -15.75 -4.19 12.07
C GLN A 80 -16.41 -2.85 11.73
N HIS A 81 -15.73 -2.02 10.93
CA HIS A 81 -16.22 -0.69 10.56
C HIS A 81 -16.99 -0.65 9.24
N SER A 82 -17.06 -1.74 8.48
CA SER A 82 -17.77 -1.79 7.20
C SER A 82 -18.93 -2.79 7.16
N ARG A 83 -19.03 -3.71 8.15
CA ARG A 83 -20.06 -4.76 8.24
C ARG A 83 -21.48 -4.22 8.09
N GLU A 84 -21.82 -3.11 8.74
CA GLU A 84 -23.18 -2.57 8.68
C GLU A 84 -23.58 -2.08 7.28
N TYR A 85 -22.62 -1.64 6.46
CA TYR A 85 -22.85 -1.22 5.08
C TYR A 85 -22.98 -2.43 4.16
N TRP A 86 -22.20 -3.49 4.41
CA TRP A 86 -22.40 -4.78 3.74
C TRP A 86 -23.82 -5.31 3.95
N LEU A 87 -24.27 -5.37 5.21
CA LEU A 87 -25.59 -5.91 5.56
C LEU A 87 -26.77 -5.09 4.98
N ARG A 88 -26.55 -3.79 4.72
CA ARG A 88 -27.54 -2.91 4.10
C ARG A 88 -27.48 -2.89 2.56
N GLY A 89 -26.56 -3.61 1.94
CA GLY A 89 -26.37 -3.59 0.48
C GLY A 89 -25.68 -2.31 -0.03
N GLU A 90 -24.98 -1.59 0.86
CA GLU A 90 -24.33 -0.31 0.60
C GLU A 90 -22.80 -0.43 0.51
N ALA A 91 -22.29 -1.64 0.26
CA ALA A 91 -20.85 -1.91 0.19
C ALA A 91 -20.11 -0.99 -0.80
N HIS A 92 -20.75 -0.70 -1.93
CA HIS A 92 -20.25 0.20 -2.98
C HIS A 92 -20.02 1.65 -2.53
N LEU A 93 -20.57 2.07 -1.39
CA LEU A 93 -20.34 3.39 -0.81
C LEU A 93 -19.09 3.45 0.07
N VAL A 94 -18.58 2.28 0.47
CA VAL A 94 -17.41 2.16 1.34
C VAL A 94 -16.14 2.42 0.53
N GLU A 95 -15.27 3.24 1.11
CA GLU A 95 -13.91 3.50 0.62
C GLU A 95 -12.92 3.08 1.71
N VAL A 96 -12.02 2.17 1.37
CA VAL A 96 -10.93 1.72 2.24
C VAL A 96 -9.61 2.15 1.61
N GLU A 97 -8.90 3.06 2.29
CA GLU A 97 -7.67 3.70 1.79
C GLU A 97 -6.57 3.66 2.86
N ALA A 98 -5.33 3.42 2.43
CA ALA A 98 -4.12 3.56 3.23
C ALA A 98 -3.33 4.78 2.75
N LYS A 99 -3.07 5.74 3.64
CA LYS A 99 -2.31 6.95 3.32
C LYS A 99 -0.94 6.91 3.95
N LEU A 100 0.09 7.31 3.22
CA LEU A 100 1.43 7.54 3.77
C LEU A 100 1.50 8.91 4.46
N GLY A 101 2.29 9.00 5.51
CA GLY A 101 2.46 10.22 6.28
C GLY A 101 3.34 10.04 7.52
N THR A 102 3.18 10.92 8.49
CA THR A 102 3.88 10.83 9.79
C THR A 102 2.89 10.97 10.94
N ILE A 103 3.05 10.16 11.98
CA ILE A 103 2.31 10.28 13.23
C ILE A 103 3.05 11.27 14.12
N ARG A 104 2.41 12.39 14.46
CA ARG A 104 3.01 13.49 15.22
C ARG A 104 2.31 13.71 16.54
N ASP A 105 3.04 14.24 17.51
CA ASP A 105 2.47 14.65 18.79
C ASP A 105 1.65 15.94 18.60
N ARG A 106 0.41 15.96 19.10
CA ARG A 106 -0.44 17.16 19.06
C ARG A 106 0.14 18.31 19.89
N SER A 107 0.84 18.00 20.98
CA SER A 107 1.43 18.97 21.89
C SER A 107 2.76 19.53 21.37
N LYS A 108 3.51 18.72 20.61
CA LYS A 108 4.78 19.09 19.99
C LYS A 108 4.62 19.12 18.48
N GLN A 109 4.22 20.27 17.94
CA GLN A 109 3.76 20.45 16.55
C GLN A 109 4.67 19.88 15.44
N SER A 110 5.96 19.60 15.71
CA SER A 110 6.93 19.29 14.65
C SER A 110 7.56 17.91 14.70
N GLU A 111 7.40 17.13 15.77
CA GLU A 111 8.15 15.87 15.93
C GLU A 111 7.27 14.66 15.63
N ARG A 112 7.82 13.75 14.82
CA ARG A 112 7.28 12.40 14.65
C ARG A 112 7.38 11.68 16.00
N ILE A 113 6.32 11.01 16.42
CA ILE A 113 6.30 10.27 17.67
C ILE A 113 7.19 9.03 17.52
N GLU A 114 8.02 8.80 18.52
CA GLU A 114 8.76 7.56 18.69
C GLU A 114 8.04 6.68 19.71
N TYR A 115 7.81 5.43 19.35
CA TYR A 115 7.30 4.39 20.24
C TYR A 115 8.41 3.39 20.55
N PRO A 116 8.47 2.82 21.78
CA PRO A 116 9.49 1.83 22.15
C PRO A 116 9.19 0.45 21.55
N ILE A 117 9.08 0.37 20.24
CA ILE A 117 8.79 -0.83 19.45
C ILE A 117 9.73 -0.92 18.25
N ALA A 118 10.02 -2.13 17.77
CA ALA A 118 11.01 -2.35 16.71
C ALA A 118 10.40 -2.56 15.31
N THR A 119 9.12 -2.90 15.25
CA THR A 119 8.43 -3.30 14.01
C THR A 119 7.22 -2.42 13.75
N GLU A 120 6.67 -2.51 12.53
CA GLU A 120 5.40 -1.87 12.22
C GLU A 120 4.32 -2.32 13.19
N SER A 121 3.52 -1.38 13.73
CA SER A 121 2.49 -1.73 14.72
C SER A 121 1.33 -0.74 14.71
N PRO A 122 0.08 -1.23 14.88
CA PRO A 122 -1.08 -0.36 15.05
C PRO A 122 -1.01 0.42 16.37
N ILE A 123 -1.39 1.70 16.33
CA ILE A 123 -1.47 2.59 17.48
C ILE A 123 -2.93 2.64 17.95
N LEU A 124 -3.19 2.06 19.12
CA LEU A 124 -4.53 1.97 19.69
C LEU A 124 -5.01 3.27 20.34
N ASN A 125 -4.10 4.05 20.95
CA ASN A 125 -4.43 5.32 21.57
C ASN A 125 -3.90 6.49 20.74
N THR A 126 -4.80 7.15 20.02
CA THR A 126 -4.51 8.30 19.15
C THR A 126 -4.92 9.65 19.75
N ALA A 127 -5.29 9.70 21.04
CA ALA A 127 -5.81 10.91 21.68
C ALA A 127 -4.85 12.11 21.60
N HIS A 128 -3.55 11.84 21.72
CA HIS A 128 -2.48 12.84 21.65
C HIS A 128 -1.76 12.87 20.30
N THR A 129 -2.22 12.09 19.32
CA THR A 129 -1.54 11.97 18.02
C THR A 129 -2.28 12.73 16.93
N LYS A 130 -1.53 13.17 15.93
CA LYS A 130 -2.03 13.74 14.69
C LYS A 130 -1.29 13.09 13.53
N PHE A 131 -2.03 12.42 12.67
CA PHE A 131 -1.48 11.98 11.39
C PHE A 131 -1.39 13.15 10.42
N GLN A 132 -0.22 13.33 9.82
CA GLN A 132 0.02 14.30 8.76
C GLN A 132 0.33 13.54 7.47
N SER A 133 -0.62 13.58 6.52
CA SER A 133 -0.40 13.07 5.16
C SER A 133 0.28 14.16 4.34
N ASP A 134 1.60 14.04 4.23
CA ASP A 134 2.46 14.85 3.38
C ASP A 134 3.81 14.16 3.27
N MET A 135 4.53 14.40 2.18
CA MET A 135 5.91 13.96 2.02
C MET A 135 6.73 14.98 1.24
N PRO A 136 8.06 15.01 1.43
CA PRO A 136 8.95 15.81 0.61
C PRO A 136 8.74 15.53 -0.89
N PRO A 137 8.77 16.57 -1.76
CA PRO A 137 8.59 16.41 -3.20
C PRO A 137 9.58 15.43 -3.84
N SER A 138 10.78 15.27 -3.27
CA SER A 138 11.79 14.31 -3.74
C SER A 138 11.33 12.86 -3.61
N HIS A 139 10.71 12.47 -2.50
CA HIS A 139 10.16 11.11 -2.33
C HIS A 139 8.98 10.90 -3.27
N HIS A 140 8.08 11.89 -3.40
CA HIS A 140 6.95 11.83 -4.32
C HIS A 140 7.40 11.65 -5.78
N ALA A 141 8.40 12.42 -6.22
CA ALA A 141 8.99 12.28 -7.55
C ALA A 141 9.69 10.93 -7.75
N ASN A 142 10.36 10.41 -6.71
CA ASN A 142 10.99 9.09 -6.77
C ASN A 142 9.97 7.97 -6.97
N LEU A 143 8.90 7.97 -6.19
CA LEU A 143 7.79 7.01 -6.33
C LEU A 143 7.15 7.11 -7.72
N ASN A 144 6.91 8.33 -8.21
CA ASN A 144 6.38 8.55 -9.55
C ASN A 144 7.25 7.89 -10.63
N ARG A 145 8.57 8.05 -10.54
CA ARG A 145 9.52 7.43 -11.48
C ARG A 145 9.44 5.89 -11.43
N LEU A 146 9.41 5.31 -10.23
CA LEU A 146 9.34 3.86 -10.04
C LEU A 146 8.02 3.26 -10.56
N LEU A 147 6.90 3.93 -10.30
CA LEU A 147 5.59 3.48 -10.76
C LEU A 147 5.46 3.58 -12.29
N ASN A 148 5.95 4.65 -12.91
CA ASN A 148 6.00 4.75 -14.39
C ASN A 148 6.92 3.69 -15.03
N GLN A 149 8.05 3.38 -14.39
CA GLN A 149 8.89 2.27 -14.82
C GLN A 149 8.10 0.95 -14.76
N ARG A 150 7.36 0.72 -13.68
CA ARG A 150 6.54 -0.49 -13.54
C ARG A 150 5.41 -0.58 -14.57
N VAL A 151 4.78 0.54 -14.91
CA VAL A 151 3.82 0.61 -16.02
C VAL A 151 4.48 0.18 -17.32
N THR A 152 5.68 0.68 -17.62
CA THR A 152 6.43 0.32 -18.84
C THR A 152 6.76 -1.17 -18.87
N GLU A 153 7.29 -1.72 -17.78
CA GLU A 153 7.66 -3.14 -17.67
C GLU A 153 6.46 -4.06 -17.87
N THR A 154 5.34 -3.78 -17.20
CA THR A 154 4.16 -4.65 -17.24
C THR A 154 3.39 -4.55 -18.55
N ASN A 155 3.57 -3.48 -19.32
CA ASN A 155 3.01 -3.33 -20.66
C ASN A 155 3.96 -3.80 -21.78
N ALA A 156 5.17 -4.27 -21.44
CA ALA A 156 6.12 -4.77 -22.42
C ALA A 156 5.62 -6.07 -23.09
N PRO A 157 5.95 -6.29 -24.38
CA PRO A 157 5.66 -7.56 -25.05
C PRO A 157 6.32 -8.73 -24.30
N GLY A 158 5.55 -9.79 -24.02
CA GLY A 158 6.05 -10.99 -23.33
C GLY A 158 5.97 -10.93 -21.81
N TYR A 159 5.46 -9.85 -21.20
CA TYR A 159 5.14 -9.85 -19.78
C TYR A 159 3.93 -10.76 -19.49
N CYS A 160 4.10 -11.74 -18.60
CA CYS A 160 3.07 -12.74 -18.28
C CYS A 160 2.19 -12.40 -17.07
N GLY A 161 2.48 -11.30 -16.36
CA GLY A 161 1.75 -10.90 -15.15
C GLY A 161 0.60 -9.92 -15.42
N ALA A 162 -0.07 -9.50 -14.34
CA ALA A 162 -1.09 -8.46 -14.40
C ALA A 162 -0.49 -7.09 -14.76
N LYS A 163 -1.14 -6.39 -15.68
CA LYS A 163 -0.69 -5.07 -16.13
C LYS A 163 -0.95 -4.01 -15.08
N VAL A 164 -0.10 -2.98 -15.09
CA VAL A 164 -0.35 -1.73 -14.36
C VAL A 164 -0.88 -0.70 -15.35
N ASP A 165 -2.07 -0.18 -15.09
CA ASP A 165 -2.68 0.91 -15.84
C ASP A 165 -2.30 2.26 -15.24
N TYR A 166 -2.20 3.29 -16.07
CA TYR A 166 -1.83 4.64 -15.65
C TYR A 166 -2.86 5.67 -16.13
N LEU A 167 -3.19 6.62 -15.26
CA LEU A 167 -4.07 7.73 -15.57
C LEU A 167 -3.60 9.01 -14.88
N HIS A 168 -3.53 10.10 -15.63
CA HIS A 168 -3.22 11.44 -15.11
C HIS A 168 -4.49 12.27 -15.05
N LEU A 169 -4.92 12.65 -13.83
CA LEU A 169 -6.12 13.41 -13.57
C LEU A 169 -5.77 14.78 -12.97
N LYS A 170 -6.30 15.85 -13.58
CA LYS A 170 -6.30 17.18 -12.95
C LYS A 170 -7.70 17.50 -12.49
N GLN A 171 -7.93 17.54 -11.19
CA GLN A 171 -9.24 17.74 -10.60
C GLN A 171 -9.30 19.02 -9.79
N VAL A 172 -10.49 19.61 -9.74
CA VAL A 172 -10.82 20.73 -8.88
C VAL A 172 -11.87 20.23 -7.89
N ASP A 173 -11.54 20.28 -6.61
CA ASP A 173 -12.46 19.98 -5.52
C ASP A 173 -13.00 21.29 -4.94
N GLU A 174 -14.33 21.46 -5.01
CA GLU A 174 -15.08 22.59 -4.48
C GLU A 174 -15.88 22.13 -3.25
N PHE A 175 -15.75 22.84 -2.13
CA PHE A 175 -16.41 22.50 -0.87
C PHE A 175 -17.53 23.50 -0.60
N HIS A 176 -18.74 23.01 -0.48
CA HIS A 176 -19.94 23.80 -0.23
C HIS A 176 -20.42 23.60 1.22
N GLN A 177 -21.46 24.36 1.59
CA GLN A 177 -22.15 24.18 2.87
C GLN A 177 -22.63 22.73 3.04
N GLY A 178 -22.71 22.28 4.29
CA GLY A 178 -23.11 20.89 4.59
C GLY A 178 -22.03 19.84 4.29
N LYS A 179 -20.75 20.25 4.13
CA LYS A 179 -19.61 19.38 3.80
C LYS A 179 -19.73 18.70 2.43
N VAL A 180 -20.55 19.22 1.54
CA VAL A 180 -20.66 18.72 0.17
C VAL A 180 -19.37 19.04 -0.59
N ARG A 181 -18.78 18.00 -1.19
CA ARG A 181 -17.61 18.10 -2.05
C ARG A 181 -18.03 17.83 -3.49
N VAL A 182 -17.78 18.80 -4.37
CA VAL A 182 -17.97 18.66 -5.81
C VAL A 182 -16.59 18.55 -6.47
N SER A 183 -16.32 17.42 -7.12
CA SER A 183 -15.10 17.18 -7.87
C SER A 183 -15.37 17.34 -9.37
N ARG A 184 -14.58 18.19 -10.03
CA ARG A 184 -14.67 18.47 -11.47
C ARG A 184 -13.36 18.15 -12.16
N ASP A 185 -13.41 17.52 -13.32
CA ASP A 185 -12.24 17.37 -14.18
C ASP A 185 -11.87 18.72 -14.80
N SER A 186 -10.60 19.10 -14.71
CA SER A 186 -10.05 20.32 -15.30
C SER A 186 -9.27 20.06 -16.59
N SER A 187 -9.15 18.81 -17.00
CA SER A 187 -8.41 18.35 -18.18
C SER A 187 -9.16 18.57 -19.49
N GLY A 188 -10.38 19.13 -19.44
CA GLY A 188 -11.23 19.42 -20.60
C GLY A 188 -12.12 18.26 -21.03
N ASN A 189 -12.01 17.07 -20.42
CA ASN A 189 -12.96 15.99 -20.62
C ASN A 189 -14.31 16.34 -19.97
N LYS A 190 -15.40 16.12 -20.71
CA LYS A 190 -16.77 16.37 -20.25
C LYS A 190 -17.31 15.24 -19.37
N SER A 191 -16.55 14.83 -18.36
CA SER A 191 -17.11 13.93 -17.34
C SER A 191 -18.08 14.72 -16.45
N PRO A 192 -19.23 14.13 -16.08
CA PRO A 192 -20.16 14.80 -15.17
C PRO A 192 -19.47 15.03 -13.81
N PRO A 193 -19.71 16.17 -13.15
CA PRO A 193 -19.15 16.45 -11.83
C PRO A 193 -19.63 15.42 -10.82
N ARG A 194 -18.72 14.95 -9.96
CA ARG A 194 -19.05 14.05 -8.86
C ARG A 194 -19.34 14.87 -7.61
N SER A 195 -20.50 14.67 -7.00
CA SER A 195 -20.92 15.38 -5.78
C SER A 195 -21.16 14.38 -4.65
N ILE A 196 -20.44 14.54 -3.54
CA ILE A 196 -20.50 13.61 -2.41
C ILE A 196 -20.46 14.32 -1.05
N ILE A 197 -20.90 13.63 -0.01
CA ILE A 197 -20.51 13.89 1.38
C ILE A 197 -19.63 12.72 1.84
N LYS A 198 -18.39 13.02 2.26
CA LYS A 198 -17.46 12.01 2.80
C LYS A 198 -17.62 11.92 4.31
N GLU A 199 -18.09 10.78 4.77
CA GLU A 199 -18.20 10.42 6.19
C GLU A 199 -17.00 9.56 6.59
N LYS A 200 -16.37 9.87 7.72
CA LYS A 200 -15.22 9.11 8.23
C LYS A 200 -15.72 8.18 9.32
N LEU A 201 -15.72 6.87 9.06
CA LEU A 201 -16.18 5.89 10.05
C LEU A 201 -15.10 5.61 11.07
N ALA A 202 -13.90 5.27 10.59
CA ALA A 202 -12.79 4.90 11.45
C ALA A 202 -11.45 5.11 10.76
N HIS A 203 -10.40 5.16 11.58
CA HIS A 203 -9.03 5.10 11.10
C HIS A 203 -8.17 4.30 12.09
N LEU A 204 -7.11 3.70 11.56
CA LEU A 204 -6.08 3.02 12.33
C LEU A 204 -4.73 3.56 11.88
N ASP A 205 -3.98 4.13 12.83
CA ASP A 205 -2.63 4.63 12.61
C ASP A 205 -1.64 3.49 12.82
N ILE A 206 -0.70 3.30 11.88
CA ILE A 206 0.35 2.30 11.97
C ILE A 206 1.69 3.03 12.03
N HIS A 207 2.41 2.86 13.14
CA HIS A 207 3.76 3.38 13.30
C HIS A 207 4.77 2.43 12.68
N CYS A 208 5.75 2.96 11.95
CA CYS A 208 6.81 2.18 11.29
C CYS A 208 8.21 2.69 11.74
N PRO A 209 8.74 2.22 12.88
CA PRO A 209 9.96 2.78 13.48
C PRO A 209 11.21 2.67 12.60
N GLY A 210 11.32 1.60 11.80
CA GLY A 210 12.44 1.38 10.86
C GLY A 210 12.31 2.10 9.51
N ARG A 211 11.34 3.01 9.35
CA ARG A 211 11.03 3.68 8.07
C ARG A 211 10.85 5.18 8.27
N SER A 212 10.99 5.95 7.19
CA SER A 212 10.82 7.42 7.21
C SER A 212 9.36 7.86 7.33
N PHE A 213 8.42 6.97 7.00
CA PHE A 213 6.99 7.23 6.98
C PHE A 213 6.22 6.18 7.78
N ASP A 214 5.15 6.64 8.40
CA ASP A 214 4.07 5.85 8.97
C ASP A 214 2.94 5.76 7.93
N PHE A 215 1.88 5.02 8.24
CA PHE A 215 0.67 5.05 7.41
C PHE A 215 -0.60 4.98 8.24
N ARG A 216 -1.71 5.41 7.62
CA ARG A 216 -3.04 5.38 8.20
C ARG A 216 -3.98 4.63 7.29
N ILE A 217 -4.64 3.60 7.81
CA ILE A 217 -5.78 2.97 7.12
C ILE A 217 -7.04 3.69 7.56
N SER A 218 -7.87 4.10 6.61
CA SER A 218 -9.15 4.77 6.85
C SER A 218 -10.27 3.98 6.19
N VAL A 219 -11.40 3.87 6.88
CA VAL A 219 -12.66 3.38 6.35
C VAL A 219 -13.62 4.57 6.32
N ASN A 220 -14.05 4.95 5.12
CA ASN A 220 -14.91 6.10 4.87
C ASN A 220 -16.14 5.67 4.08
N ILE A 221 -17.17 6.52 4.08
CA ILE A 221 -18.33 6.40 3.20
C ILE A 221 -18.39 7.63 2.30
N GLU A 222 -18.61 7.41 1.01
CA GLU A 222 -18.80 8.47 0.03
C GLU A 222 -20.26 8.51 -0.43
N HIS A 223 -21.11 9.19 0.36
CA HIS A 223 -22.54 9.35 0.06
C HIS A 223 -22.73 10.24 -1.18
N PRO A 224 -23.30 9.74 -2.29
CA PRO A 224 -23.65 10.58 -3.43
C PRO A 224 -24.74 11.55 -3.02
N VAL A 225 -24.56 12.83 -3.34
CA VAL A 225 -25.56 13.87 -3.07
C VAL A 225 -25.83 14.67 -4.34
N PRO A 226 -27.02 15.30 -4.46
CA PRO A 226 -27.28 16.21 -5.56
C PRO A 226 -26.21 17.30 -5.67
N LEU A 227 -26.03 17.82 -6.89
CA LEU A 227 -25.17 18.99 -7.07
C LEU A 227 -25.75 20.18 -6.27
N PRO A 228 -24.90 20.97 -5.60
CA PRO A 228 -25.32 22.23 -5.01
C PRO A 228 -26.01 23.13 -6.05
N PRO A 229 -26.99 23.95 -5.65
CA PRO A 229 -27.61 24.91 -6.54
C PRO A 229 -26.57 25.82 -7.22
N GLU A 230 -26.84 26.31 -8.44
CA GLU A 230 -25.88 27.14 -9.19
C GLU A 230 -25.46 28.43 -8.47
N HIS A 231 -26.32 28.96 -7.59
CA HIS A 231 -26.04 30.13 -6.77
C HIS A 231 -25.21 29.82 -5.51
N SER A 232 -24.91 28.55 -5.24
CA SER A 232 -24.08 28.13 -4.11
C SER A 232 -22.62 28.48 -4.37
N THR A 233 -22.05 29.35 -3.54
CA THR A 233 -20.63 29.67 -3.60
C THR A 233 -19.81 28.64 -2.81
N PRO A 234 -18.73 28.07 -3.38
CA PRO A 234 -17.85 27.19 -2.63
C PRO A 234 -17.13 27.99 -1.54
N THR A 235 -17.09 27.44 -0.33
CA THR A 235 -16.37 28.00 0.82
C THR A 235 -14.86 27.82 0.64
N PHE A 236 -14.45 26.73 -0.01
CA PHE A 236 -13.06 26.34 -0.16
C PHE A 236 -12.84 25.63 -1.50
N ARG A 237 -11.68 25.84 -2.11
CA ARG A 237 -11.27 25.17 -3.35
C ARG A 237 -9.89 24.56 -3.22
N ARG A 238 -9.72 23.37 -3.79
CA ARG A 238 -8.42 22.70 -3.93
C ARG A 238 -8.21 22.25 -5.36
N ILE A 239 -6.98 22.41 -5.84
CA ILE A 239 -6.54 21.89 -7.13
C ILE A 239 -5.72 20.63 -6.86
N LYS A 240 -6.11 19.52 -7.48
CA LYS A 240 -5.48 18.22 -7.34
C LYS A 240 -4.85 17.83 -8.66
N ASP A 241 -3.55 17.56 -8.62
CA ASP A 241 -2.81 16.98 -9.73
C ASP A 241 -2.45 15.54 -9.35
N ARG A 242 -3.12 14.56 -9.96
CA ARG A 242 -3.14 13.16 -9.51
C ARG A 242 -2.63 12.21 -10.59
N LEU A 243 -1.67 11.40 -10.21
CA LEU A 243 -1.12 10.30 -11.00
C LEU A 243 -1.64 9.00 -10.38
N SER A 244 -2.57 8.35 -11.06
CA SER A 244 -3.25 7.14 -10.59
C SER A 244 -2.72 5.90 -11.31
N TYR A 245 -2.35 4.89 -10.53
CA TYR A 245 -1.83 3.62 -11.00
C TYR A 245 -2.74 2.49 -10.55
N SER A 246 -3.34 1.76 -11.49
CA SER A 246 -4.25 0.65 -11.19
C SER A 246 -3.53 -0.68 -11.37
N HIS A 247 -3.58 -1.55 -10.37
CA HIS A 247 -3.04 -2.90 -10.46
C HIS A 247 -3.91 -3.87 -9.67
N GLN A 248 -4.54 -4.81 -10.40
CA GLN A 248 -5.47 -5.81 -9.86
C GLN A 248 -6.59 -5.15 -9.02
N ILE A 249 -6.61 -5.45 -7.71
CA ILE A 249 -7.62 -5.01 -6.73
C ILE A 249 -7.32 -3.65 -6.10
N THR A 250 -6.15 -3.07 -6.35
CA THR A 250 -5.71 -1.81 -5.73
C THR A 250 -5.49 -0.70 -6.74
N GLN A 251 -5.65 0.53 -6.29
CA GLN A 251 -5.22 1.75 -6.96
C GLN A 251 -4.23 2.50 -6.07
N ILE A 252 -3.16 3.03 -6.66
CA ILE A 252 -2.16 3.86 -5.99
C ILE A 252 -2.24 5.26 -6.58
N ASP A 253 -2.53 6.25 -5.74
CA ASP A 253 -2.66 7.64 -6.15
C ASP A 253 -1.51 8.48 -5.59
N LEU A 254 -0.76 9.13 -6.48
CA LEU A 254 0.21 10.16 -6.15
C LEU A 254 -0.41 11.51 -6.45
N THR A 255 -0.75 12.27 -5.41
CA THR A 255 -1.52 13.52 -5.55
C THR A 255 -0.73 14.71 -5.03
N GLN A 256 -0.56 15.74 -5.87
CA GLN A 256 -0.17 17.07 -5.41
C GLN A 256 -1.44 17.90 -5.19
N VAL A 257 -1.63 18.42 -3.98
CA VAL A 257 -2.80 19.24 -3.63
C VAL A 257 -2.34 20.68 -3.40
N LYS A 258 -2.93 21.63 -4.13
CA LYS A 258 -2.71 23.06 -3.97
C LYS A 258 -3.96 23.70 -3.38
N SER A 259 -3.80 24.31 -2.20
CA SER A 259 -4.85 25.06 -1.51
C SER A 259 -4.79 26.53 -1.92
N THR A 260 -5.94 27.17 -2.20
CA THR A 260 -6.01 28.57 -2.65
C THR A 260 -6.38 29.58 -1.56
N ASP A 261 -6.50 29.16 -0.29
CA ASP A 261 -7.22 29.96 0.71
C ASP A 261 -6.43 31.00 1.50
N GLN A 262 -5.11 31.12 1.36
CA GLN A 262 -4.36 32.22 1.98
C GLN A 262 -3.22 32.66 1.06
N ASN A 263 -2.70 33.88 1.24
CA ASN A 263 -1.63 34.54 0.47
C ASN A 263 -0.29 33.75 0.35
N ALA A 264 -0.25 32.48 0.73
CA ALA A 264 0.82 31.53 0.53
C ALA A 264 0.26 30.25 -0.13
N SER A 265 0.75 29.90 -1.32
CA SER A 265 0.43 28.63 -1.96
C SER A 265 1.13 27.48 -1.24
N THR A 266 0.44 26.82 -0.31
CA THR A 266 0.94 25.57 0.27
C THR A 266 0.54 24.40 -0.62
N SER A 267 1.52 23.58 -0.99
CA SER A 267 1.32 22.33 -1.73
C SER A 267 1.68 21.15 -0.85
N THR A 268 0.76 20.19 -0.70
CA THR A 268 1.04 18.90 -0.07
C THR A 268 1.25 17.83 -1.15
N HIS A 269 2.08 16.84 -0.83
CA HIS A 269 2.30 15.67 -1.68
C HIS A 269 1.81 14.44 -0.92
N GLU A 270 0.73 13.87 -1.41
CA GLU A 270 -0.02 12.79 -0.77
C GLU A 270 0.15 11.50 -1.59
N VAL A 271 0.25 10.37 -0.89
CA VAL A 271 0.31 9.03 -1.48
C VAL A 271 -0.73 8.15 -0.79
N GLU A 272 -1.62 7.57 -1.59
CA GLU A 272 -2.77 6.80 -1.15
C GLU A 272 -2.77 5.44 -1.86
N VAL A 273 -3.12 4.36 -1.16
CA VAL A 273 -3.40 3.04 -1.74
C VAL A 273 -4.81 2.65 -1.35
N GLU A 274 -5.69 2.39 -2.30
CA GLU A 274 -7.10 2.08 -2.04
C GLU A 274 -7.53 0.78 -2.73
N PHE A 275 -8.54 0.12 -2.16
CA PHE A 275 -9.23 -0.96 -2.86
C PHE A 275 -10.17 -0.39 -3.92
N LYS A 276 -10.12 -0.97 -5.13
CA LYS A 276 -10.93 -0.51 -6.27
C LYS A 276 -12.39 -0.91 -6.16
N ASP A 277 -12.65 -2.09 -5.62
CA ASP A 277 -13.98 -2.68 -5.50
C ASP A 277 -14.25 -3.05 -4.04
N SER A 278 -14.93 -2.15 -3.35
CA SER A 278 -15.36 -2.37 -1.97
C SER A 278 -16.48 -3.41 -1.85
N THR A 279 -17.25 -3.64 -2.91
CA THR A 279 -18.28 -4.69 -2.90
C THR A 279 -17.63 -6.06 -2.84
N GLU A 280 -16.62 -6.28 -3.67
CA GLU A 280 -15.86 -7.53 -3.67
C GLU A 280 -15.05 -7.73 -2.38
N LEU A 281 -14.42 -6.66 -1.87
CA LEU A 281 -13.73 -6.68 -0.59
C LEU A 281 -14.66 -7.11 0.56
N LEU A 282 -15.85 -6.49 0.66
CA LEU A 282 -16.80 -6.79 1.73
C LEU A 282 -17.49 -8.14 1.54
N ARG A 283 -17.64 -8.63 0.29
CA ARG A 283 -18.07 -10.00 0.00
C ARG A 283 -17.09 -10.99 0.63
N ALA A 284 -15.81 -10.88 0.31
CA ALA A 284 -14.77 -11.75 0.86
C ALA A 284 -14.70 -11.62 2.39
N ALA A 285 -14.78 -10.40 2.94
CA ALA A 285 -14.79 -10.16 4.38
C ALA A 285 -15.97 -10.84 5.09
N SER A 286 -17.14 -10.88 4.46
CA SER A 286 -18.34 -11.52 5.02
C SER A 286 -18.17 -13.04 5.15
N ILE A 287 -17.56 -13.68 4.14
CA ILE A 287 -17.25 -15.12 4.15
C ILE A 287 -16.25 -15.42 5.26
N TRP A 288 -15.16 -14.65 5.31
CA TRP A 288 -14.14 -14.76 6.35
C TRP A 288 -14.72 -14.59 7.77
N ALA A 289 -15.68 -13.71 7.95
CA ALA A 289 -16.32 -13.49 9.25
C ALA A 289 -17.27 -14.62 9.67
N SER A 290 -18.02 -15.20 8.72
CA SER A 290 -18.97 -16.28 9.01
C SER A 290 -18.31 -17.56 9.52
N GLU A 291 -17.14 -17.93 9.00
CA GLU A 291 -16.40 -19.12 9.47
C GLU A 291 -15.98 -19.02 10.94
N ARG A 292 -15.81 -17.80 11.44
CA ARG A 292 -15.45 -17.55 12.85
C ARG A 292 -16.63 -17.78 13.79
N GLU A 293 -17.82 -17.36 13.40
CA GLU A 293 -19.03 -17.54 14.19
C GLU A 293 -19.41 -19.03 14.28
N GLU A 294 -19.13 -19.83 13.24
CA GLU A 294 -19.36 -21.28 13.25
C GLU A 294 -18.36 -22.06 14.15
N GLY A 295 -17.12 -21.59 14.27
CA GLY A 295 -16.08 -22.19 15.11
C GLY A 295 -16.31 -22.01 16.62
N GLU A 296 -16.88 -20.88 17.05
CA GLU A 296 -17.17 -20.60 18.46
C GLU A 296 -18.52 -21.19 18.93
N GLY A 297 -19.48 -21.41 18.01
CA GLY A 297 -20.81 -21.94 18.33
C GLY A 297 -20.92 -23.47 18.44
N GLY A 298 -19.90 -24.23 18.02
CA GLY A 298 -19.91 -25.70 17.99
C GLY A 298 -19.69 -26.40 19.34
N ALA A 299 -19.29 -25.66 20.39
CA ALA A 299 -18.94 -26.24 21.69
C ALA A 299 -20.12 -26.42 22.67
N SER A 300 -21.35 -26.03 22.30
CA SER A 300 -22.48 -26.10 23.23
C SER A 300 -23.80 -26.42 22.53
N ARG A 301 -24.01 -27.69 22.18
CA ARG A 301 -25.33 -28.33 21.99
C ARG A 301 -25.21 -29.86 21.84
N ASN A 302 -24.80 -30.54 22.91
CA ASN A 302 -25.17 -31.95 23.09
C ASN A 302 -26.57 -32.00 23.69
N GLY A 303 -27.57 -32.05 22.82
CA GLY A 303 -28.96 -32.33 23.17
C GLY A 303 -29.48 -33.41 22.23
N ASP A 304 -29.76 -34.58 22.80
CA ASP A 304 -30.32 -35.77 22.18
C ASP A 304 -31.27 -35.51 21.02
N ARG A 305 -30.96 -36.06 19.83
CA ARG A 305 -31.96 -36.48 18.85
C ARG A 305 -31.53 -37.74 18.09
N PRO A 306 -32.49 -38.63 17.77
CA PRO A 306 -32.21 -39.98 17.33
C PRO A 306 -31.80 -40.03 15.85
N GLU A 307 -31.00 -41.04 15.54
CA GLU A 307 -30.47 -41.39 14.23
C GLU A 307 -31.60 -41.60 13.21
N ASP A 308 -31.57 -40.82 12.14
CA ASP A 308 -32.25 -41.17 10.90
C ASP A 308 -31.22 -41.08 9.75
N ASP A 309 -30.98 -42.23 9.15
CA ASP A 309 -29.82 -42.55 8.33
C ASP A 309 -30.11 -42.24 6.86
N GLN A 310 -29.74 -41.04 6.41
CA GLN A 310 -29.55 -40.73 5.00
C GLN A 310 -28.31 -39.86 4.81
N ARG A 311 -27.14 -40.50 4.63
CA ARG A 311 -25.89 -39.82 4.22
C ARG A 311 -25.99 -39.29 2.79
N PRO A 312 -25.83 -37.98 2.53
CA PRO A 312 -25.29 -37.54 1.26
C PRO A 312 -23.78 -37.79 1.22
N SER A 313 -23.27 -38.11 0.03
CA SER A 313 -21.87 -38.50 -0.23
C SER A 313 -20.84 -37.55 0.41
N SER A 314 -19.95 -38.10 1.24
CA SER A 314 -18.85 -37.42 1.94
C SER A 314 -17.88 -36.65 1.03
N ALA A 315 -17.74 -37.07 -0.24
CA ALA A 315 -16.90 -36.38 -1.23
C ALA A 315 -17.38 -34.97 -1.60
N ARG A 316 -18.69 -34.71 -1.50
CA ARG A 316 -19.29 -33.39 -1.82
C ARG A 316 -19.21 -32.39 -0.66
N ARG A 317 -19.03 -32.89 0.58
CA ARG A 317 -18.75 -32.05 1.76
C ARG A 317 -17.28 -31.62 1.83
N LEU A 318 -16.35 -32.53 1.53
CA LEU A 318 -14.90 -32.25 1.58
C LEU A 318 -14.44 -31.23 0.51
N SER A 319 -15.04 -31.24 -0.68
CA SER A 319 -14.76 -30.25 -1.73
C SER A 319 -15.33 -28.87 -1.40
N ARG A 320 -16.52 -28.83 -0.79
CA ARG A 320 -17.15 -27.57 -0.35
C ARG A 320 -16.39 -26.92 0.80
N SER A 321 -15.87 -27.69 1.75
CA SER A 321 -15.03 -27.18 2.84
C SER A 321 -13.68 -26.65 2.36
N GLN A 322 -13.04 -27.28 1.37
CA GLN A 322 -11.80 -26.76 0.78
C GLN A 322 -12.03 -25.48 -0.01
N HIS A 323 -13.12 -25.36 -0.77
CA HIS A 323 -13.46 -24.12 -1.46
C HIS A 323 -13.82 -22.98 -0.48
N GLN A 324 -14.59 -23.27 0.57
CA GLN A 324 -14.89 -22.25 1.60
C GLN A 324 -13.63 -21.75 2.33
N LEU A 325 -12.69 -22.64 2.69
CA LEU A 325 -11.40 -22.26 3.27
C LEU A 325 -10.54 -21.40 2.33
N LEU A 326 -10.56 -21.69 1.03
CA LEU A 326 -9.89 -20.86 0.02
C LEU A 326 -10.56 -19.48 -0.08
N ASP A 327 -11.88 -19.40 0.05
CA ASP A 327 -12.65 -18.15 0.00
C ASP A 327 -12.45 -17.29 1.25
N ALA A 328 -12.29 -17.87 2.44
CA ALA A 328 -11.98 -17.11 3.66
C ALA A 328 -10.55 -16.56 3.67
N GLN A 329 -9.60 -17.30 3.09
CA GLN A 329 -8.23 -16.84 2.92
C GLN A 329 -8.11 -15.72 1.87
N GLU A 330 -9.07 -15.64 0.93
CA GLU A 330 -9.13 -14.59 -0.10
C GLU A 330 -9.13 -13.19 0.53
N TYR A 331 -9.94 -12.95 1.56
CA TYR A 331 -9.99 -11.65 2.23
C TYR A 331 -8.65 -11.26 2.85
N LEU A 332 -8.00 -12.19 3.54
CA LEU A 332 -6.69 -11.95 4.14
C LEU A 332 -5.62 -11.70 3.07
N LEU A 333 -5.69 -12.40 1.94
CA LEU A 333 -4.81 -12.16 0.79
C LEU A 333 -5.03 -10.77 0.18
N MET A 334 -6.28 -10.32 0.04
CA MET A 334 -6.59 -8.98 -0.45
C MET A 334 -5.99 -7.89 0.46
N VAL A 335 -6.15 -8.05 1.77
CA VAL A 335 -5.55 -7.14 2.77
C VAL A 335 -4.02 -7.20 2.70
N ASP A 336 -3.43 -8.38 2.56
CA ASP A 336 -1.97 -8.51 2.43
C ASP A 336 -1.43 -7.84 1.16
N VAL A 337 -2.13 -7.93 0.03
CA VAL A 337 -1.77 -7.21 -1.21
C VAL A 337 -1.76 -5.70 -1.00
N LEU A 338 -2.78 -5.14 -0.34
CA LEU A 338 -2.81 -3.72 0.04
C LEU A 338 -1.60 -3.36 0.89
N LEU A 339 -1.34 -4.13 1.95
CA LEU A 339 -0.23 -3.90 2.88
C LEU A 339 1.13 -4.02 2.21
N ASN A 340 1.32 -4.99 1.31
CA ASN A 340 2.56 -5.17 0.58
C ASN A 340 2.82 -4.00 -0.38
N ASN A 341 1.78 -3.46 -1.03
CA ASN A 341 1.91 -2.24 -1.82
C ASN A 341 2.33 -1.05 -0.93
N VAL A 342 1.68 -0.86 0.22
CA VAL A 342 2.06 0.20 1.18
C VAL A 342 3.50 0.05 1.66
N ARG A 343 3.91 -1.15 2.08
CA ARG A 343 5.27 -1.47 2.55
C ARG A 343 6.31 -1.20 1.45
N MET A 344 6.01 -1.55 0.20
CA MET A 344 6.89 -1.28 -0.94
C MET A 344 7.02 0.20 -1.23
N LEU A 345 5.94 0.98 -1.14
CA LEU A 345 6.01 2.44 -1.29
C LEU A 345 6.86 3.07 -0.19
N ILE A 346 6.59 2.74 1.08
CA ILE A 346 7.34 3.27 2.23
C ILE A 346 8.83 2.90 2.15
N ARG A 347 9.17 1.69 1.70
CA ARG A 347 10.57 1.25 1.55
C ARG A 347 11.33 2.02 0.47
N ASN A 348 10.64 2.60 -0.50
CA ASN A 348 11.21 3.36 -1.60
C ASN A 348 11.05 4.88 -1.44
N CYS A 349 10.55 5.32 -0.28
CA CYS A 349 10.73 6.68 0.20
C CYS A 349 12.05 6.76 0.95
#